data_AF-A0A7I9ZWF3-F1
#
_entry.id   AF-A0A7I9ZWF3-F1
#
_cell.length_a   1.000
_cell.length_b   1.000
_cell.length_c   1.000
_cell.angle_alpha   90.00
_cell.angle_beta   90.00
_cell.angle_gamma   90.00
#
_symmetry.space_group_name_H-M   'P 1'
#
loop_
_entity.id
_entity.type
_entity.pdbx_description
1 polymer ?
#
loop_
_entity_poly.entity_id
_entity_poly.type
_entity_poly.pdbx_seq_one_letter_code
_entity_poly.pdbx_strand_id
1 'polypeptide(L)'
;MGAVEDIKAAAERVKAEGKSKPRTGRHPVNQPMVEHWLDAMGDKNPIYVDDEAAKAAGHPGVVAPPAMIQVWTMMGLGGVRPDDDPLGRILELFDDAGYVGVVATNCEQTYHRYLRPGEEVSVAAELTDVIGPKRTALGEGFFITQKITWHCGDDEDNPVAEMMWRIMKFRPADQDAPASAVPEDLDAASMMRPASSKDTKFFWDGVGAHELRIQKRGDGTLQHPPVPALWADKEAPTDYVVASGNGTVFSFVVHHAPKVPGRTLPFVIALVELEEGVRMLGELRNADPAEVEIGMPVRATYIDFPEGDSGPAWTLYAWEPAK
;
A
#
# COMPACT_ATOMS: atom_id res chain seq x y z
N MET A 1 2.82 19.91 -20.91
CA MET A 1 2.23 18.95 -19.96
C MET A 1 3.37 18.26 -19.27
N GLY A 2 3.36 18.22 -17.95
CA GLY A 2 4.38 17.55 -17.17
C GLY A 2 4.14 16.04 -17.15
N ALA A 3 5.21 15.25 -16.97
CA ALA A 3 5.15 13.78 -16.97
C ALA A 3 4.09 13.20 -16.00
N VAL A 4 3.83 13.88 -14.87
CA VAL A 4 2.78 13.49 -13.91
C VAL A 4 1.37 13.61 -14.50
N GLU A 5 1.11 14.67 -15.27
CA GLU A 5 -0.19 14.90 -15.90
C GLU A 5 -0.43 13.87 -17.01
N ASP A 6 0.60 13.55 -17.78
CA ASP A 6 0.56 12.51 -18.81
C ASP A 6 0.28 11.13 -18.21
N ILE A 7 0.92 10.80 -17.07
CA ILE A 7 0.65 9.57 -16.31
C ILE A 7 -0.81 9.48 -15.88
N LYS A 8 -1.34 10.55 -15.27
CA LYS A 8 -2.73 10.57 -14.82
C LYS A 8 -3.71 10.45 -15.99
N ALA A 9 -3.46 11.17 -17.09
CA ALA A 9 -4.31 11.11 -18.28
C ALA A 9 -4.29 9.72 -18.95
N ALA A 10 -3.12 9.09 -19.02
CA ALA A 10 -3.00 7.73 -19.54
C ALA A 10 -3.69 6.70 -18.64
N ALA A 11 -3.56 6.84 -17.32
CA ALA A 11 -4.26 5.99 -16.36
C ALA A 11 -5.78 6.08 -16.53
N GLU A 12 -6.34 7.29 -16.61
CA GLU A 12 -7.78 7.47 -16.82
C GLU A 12 -8.26 6.90 -18.16
N ARG A 13 -7.45 7.02 -19.23
CA ARG A 13 -7.75 6.39 -20.52
C ARG A 13 -7.79 4.87 -20.40
N VAL A 14 -6.79 4.25 -19.77
CA VAL A 14 -6.72 2.79 -19.60
C VAL A 14 -7.84 2.28 -18.70
N LYS A 15 -8.19 3.01 -17.63
CA LYS A 15 -9.38 2.71 -16.81
C LYS A 15 -10.66 2.71 -17.65
N ALA A 16 -10.83 3.71 -18.53
CA ALA A 16 -12.01 3.81 -19.39
C ALA A 16 -12.10 2.72 -20.47
N GLU A 17 -10.97 2.12 -20.86
CA GLU A 17 -10.91 0.97 -21.78
C GLU A 17 -11.39 -0.33 -21.12
N GLY A 18 -11.38 -0.38 -19.78
CA GLY A 18 -11.95 -1.47 -18.99
C GLY A 18 -11.05 -2.71 -18.88
N LYS A 19 -11.69 -3.87 -18.66
CA LYS A 19 -11.00 -5.15 -18.45
C LYS A 19 -10.29 -5.64 -19.73
N SER A 20 -9.10 -6.22 -19.57
CA SER A 20 -8.42 -6.95 -20.64
C SER A 20 -9.28 -8.12 -21.13
N LYS A 21 -9.05 -8.59 -22.36
CA LYS A 21 -9.68 -9.82 -22.81
C LYS A 21 -9.25 -11.00 -21.93
N PRO A 22 -10.15 -11.97 -21.64
CA PRO A 22 -9.78 -13.17 -20.92
C PRO A 22 -8.65 -13.92 -21.63
N ARG A 23 -7.60 -14.24 -20.88
CA ARG A 23 -6.46 -15.03 -21.36
C ARG A 23 -6.41 -16.35 -20.63
N THR A 24 -6.48 -17.45 -21.38
CA THR A 24 -6.33 -18.79 -20.83
C THR A 24 -4.88 -19.04 -20.38
N GLY A 25 -4.74 -19.69 -19.22
CA GLY A 25 -3.48 -20.19 -18.70
C GLY A 25 -2.83 -21.19 -19.65
N ARG A 26 -1.51 -21.38 -19.52
CA ARG A 26 -0.73 -22.23 -20.43
C ARG A 26 -1.14 -23.70 -20.35
N HIS A 27 -1.58 -24.13 -19.17
CA HIS A 27 -1.99 -25.49 -18.88
C HIS A 27 -3.27 -25.45 -18.05
N PRO A 28 -4.15 -26.45 -18.20
CA PRO A 28 -5.18 -26.71 -17.20
C PRO A 28 -4.52 -26.91 -15.83
N VAL A 29 -5.32 -26.75 -14.77
CA VAL A 29 -4.91 -27.16 -13.42
C VAL A 29 -4.44 -28.61 -13.49
N ASN A 30 -3.23 -28.89 -13.00
CA ASN A 30 -2.64 -30.22 -13.18
C ASN A 30 -1.82 -30.63 -11.95
N GLN A 31 -1.85 -31.94 -11.68
CA GLN A 31 -1.21 -32.53 -10.51
C GLN A 31 0.31 -32.32 -10.47
N PRO A 32 1.08 -32.46 -11.58
CA PRO A 32 2.52 -32.25 -11.54
C PRO A 32 2.93 -30.85 -11.06
N MET A 33 2.23 -29.80 -11.51
CA MET A 33 2.49 -28.44 -11.03
C MET A 33 2.09 -28.25 -9.56
N VAL A 34 1.00 -28.89 -9.11
CA VAL A 34 0.60 -28.89 -7.69
C VAL A 34 1.68 -29.51 -6.83
N GLU A 35 2.16 -30.71 -7.17
CA GLU A 35 3.19 -31.42 -6.40
C GLU A 35 4.49 -30.61 -6.29
N HIS A 36 4.98 -30.05 -7.40
CA HIS A 36 6.17 -29.19 -7.38
C HIS A 36 5.98 -27.94 -6.51
N TRP A 37 4.79 -27.35 -6.52
CA TRP A 37 4.48 -26.20 -5.67
C TRP A 37 4.43 -26.60 -4.20
N LEU A 38 3.81 -27.73 -3.86
CA LEU A 38 3.75 -28.26 -2.50
C LEU A 38 5.15 -28.58 -1.95
N ASP A 39 6.02 -29.20 -2.75
CA ASP A 39 7.41 -29.48 -2.38
C ASP A 39 8.19 -28.19 -2.07
N ALA A 40 8.02 -27.16 -2.92
CA ALA A 40 8.69 -25.88 -2.75
C ALA A 40 8.17 -25.09 -1.52
N MET A 41 6.86 -25.16 -1.26
CA MET A 41 6.22 -24.47 -0.14
C MET A 41 6.29 -25.23 1.18
N GLY A 42 6.58 -26.53 1.14
CA GLY A 42 6.55 -27.42 2.30
C GLY A 42 5.15 -27.71 2.84
N ASP A 43 4.10 -27.47 2.04
CA ASP A 43 2.71 -27.74 2.41
C ASP A 43 2.40 -29.24 2.23
N LYS A 44 1.98 -29.88 3.32
CA LYS A 44 1.72 -31.33 3.40
C LYS A 44 0.24 -31.65 3.53
N ASN A 45 -0.66 -30.70 3.27
CA ASN A 45 -2.08 -30.94 3.37
C ASN A 45 -2.53 -32.03 2.37
N PRO A 46 -3.09 -33.16 2.86
CA PRO A 46 -3.35 -34.32 2.01
C PRO A 46 -4.45 -34.11 0.98
N ILE A 47 -5.33 -33.11 1.13
CA ILE A 47 -6.43 -32.86 0.18
C ILE A 47 -5.95 -32.50 -1.23
N TYR A 48 -4.67 -32.15 -1.37
CA TYR A 48 -4.05 -31.76 -2.64
C TYR A 48 -3.39 -32.92 -3.39
N VAL A 49 -3.28 -34.10 -2.77
CA VAL A 49 -2.54 -35.26 -3.33
C VAL A 49 -3.23 -36.60 -3.09
N ASP A 50 -4.14 -36.69 -2.13
CA ASP A 50 -4.86 -37.91 -1.76
C ASP A 50 -6.37 -37.73 -1.96
N ASP A 51 -6.93 -38.54 -2.85
CA ASP A 51 -8.31 -38.43 -3.30
C ASP A 51 -9.32 -38.80 -2.21
N GLU A 52 -8.96 -39.71 -1.31
CA GLU A 52 -9.82 -40.13 -0.19
C GLU A 52 -9.80 -39.09 0.92
N ALA A 53 -8.65 -38.47 1.20
CA ALA A 53 -8.53 -37.36 2.14
C ALA A 53 -9.32 -36.14 1.66
N ALA A 54 -9.24 -35.82 0.36
CA ALA A 54 -10.01 -34.72 -0.22
C ALA A 54 -11.53 -34.95 -0.11
N LYS A 55 -12.00 -36.18 -0.41
CA LYS A 55 -13.41 -36.57 -0.22
C LYS A 55 -13.85 -36.54 1.23
N ALA A 56 -13.01 -37.02 2.15
CA ALA A 56 -13.26 -36.96 3.59
C ALA A 56 -13.38 -35.51 4.09
N ALA A 57 -12.68 -34.57 3.45
CA ALA A 57 -12.78 -33.13 3.72
C ALA A 57 -13.97 -32.45 3.02
N GLY A 58 -14.78 -33.18 2.25
CA GLY A 58 -15.98 -32.67 1.57
C GLY A 58 -15.76 -32.19 0.14
N HIS A 59 -14.58 -32.44 -0.46
CA HIS A 59 -14.33 -32.14 -1.86
C HIS A 59 -14.76 -33.31 -2.78
N PRO A 60 -15.04 -33.09 -4.07
CA PRO A 60 -15.37 -34.18 -5.00
C PRO A 60 -14.19 -35.15 -5.31
N GLY A 61 -12.97 -34.75 -4.99
CA GLY A 61 -11.69 -35.41 -5.27
C GLY A 61 -10.55 -34.44 -4.99
N VAL A 62 -9.32 -34.76 -5.42
CA VAL A 62 -8.17 -33.86 -5.26
C VAL A 62 -8.47 -32.45 -5.80
N VAL A 63 -8.04 -31.45 -5.05
CA VAL A 63 -8.18 -30.02 -5.38
C VAL A 63 -6.81 -29.35 -5.45
N ALA A 64 -6.71 -28.24 -6.19
CA ALA A 64 -5.50 -27.42 -6.18
C ALA A 64 -5.49 -26.49 -4.95
N PRO A 65 -4.29 -26.21 -4.38
CA PRO A 65 -4.15 -25.18 -3.36
C PRO A 65 -4.69 -23.83 -3.87
N PRO A 66 -5.56 -23.12 -3.12
CA PRO A 66 -6.14 -21.87 -3.58
C PRO A 66 -5.09 -20.81 -3.96
N ALA A 67 -4.00 -20.74 -3.20
CA ALA A 67 -2.88 -19.82 -3.43
C ALA A 67 -2.13 -20.06 -4.76
N MET A 68 -2.40 -21.15 -5.48
CA MET A 68 -1.86 -21.37 -6.82
C MET A 68 -2.64 -20.66 -7.92
N ILE A 69 -3.75 -19.96 -7.63
CA ILE A 69 -4.61 -19.37 -8.66
C ILE A 69 -3.83 -18.53 -9.70
N GLN A 70 -2.92 -17.68 -9.22
CA GLN A 70 -2.10 -16.84 -10.08
C GLN A 70 -1.07 -17.65 -10.88
N VAL A 71 -0.54 -18.74 -10.32
CA VAL A 71 0.46 -19.63 -10.93
C VAL A 71 -0.02 -20.17 -12.27
N TRP A 72 -1.30 -20.58 -12.37
CA TRP A 72 -1.89 -21.13 -13.59
C TRP A 72 -1.86 -20.17 -14.77
N THR A 73 -1.81 -18.88 -14.49
CA THR A 73 -1.90 -17.82 -15.50
C THR A 73 -0.62 -17.01 -15.63
N MET A 74 0.46 -17.36 -14.94
CA MET A 74 1.75 -16.70 -15.14
C MET A 74 2.23 -16.86 -16.59
N MET A 75 2.88 -15.81 -17.11
CA MET A 75 3.39 -15.80 -18.49
C MET A 75 4.50 -16.85 -18.72
N GLY A 76 5.21 -17.22 -17.65
CA GLY A 76 6.38 -18.08 -17.74
C GLY A 76 7.62 -17.37 -18.27
N LEU A 77 8.73 -18.10 -18.37
CA LEU A 77 10.01 -17.56 -18.80
C LEU A 77 9.93 -17.06 -20.25
N GLY A 78 10.24 -15.77 -20.46
CA GLY A 78 10.22 -15.13 -21.78
C GLY A 78 8.83 -14.83 -22.33
N GLY A 79 7.76 -15.02 -21.55
CA GLY A 79 6.42 -14.68 -21.98
C GLY A 79 6.22 -13.16 -22.11
N VAL A 80 5.54 -12.74 -23.17
CA VAL A 80 5.25 -11.33 -23.48
C VAL A 80 3.86 -10.99 -22.96
N ARG A 81 3.69 -9.81 -22.36
CA ARG A 81 2.37 -9.33 -21.93
C ARG A 81 1.49 -9.04 -23.15
N PRO A 82 0.18 -9.37 -23.12
CA PRO A 82 -0.75 -8.99 -24.16
C PRO A 82 -0.82 -7.46 -24.35
N ASP A 83 -1.08 -7.01 -25.58
CA ASP A 83 -1.21 -5.59 -25.92
C ASP A 83 -2.39 -4.90 -25.21
N ASP A 84 -3.35 -5.68 -24.71
CA ASP A 84 -4.49 -5.22 -23.92
C ASP A 84 -4.33 -5.42 -22.41
N ASP A 85 -3.15 -5.81 -21.94
CA ASP A 85 -2.82 -5.78 -20.51
C ASP A 85 -2.76 -4.32 -20.02
N PRO A 86 -3.68 -3.91 -19.12
CA PRO A 86 -3.75 -2.52 -18.67
C PRO A 86 -2.49 -2.08 -17.93
N LEU A 87 -1.75 -2.99 -17.27
CA LEU A 87 -0.49 -2.64 -16.63
C LEU A 87 0.61 -2.39 -17.67
N GLY A 88 0.67 -3.22 -18.72
CA GLY A 88 1.64 -3.07 -19.81
C GLY A 88 1.53 -1.70 -20.47
N ARG A 89 0.30 -1.23 -20.69
CA ARG A 89 0.00 0.07 -21.33
C ARG A 89 0.50 1.30 -20.57
N ILE A 90 0.67 1.20 -19.26
CA ILE A 90 1.11 2.33 -18.42
C ILE A 90 2.53 2.16 -17.89
N LEU A 91 3.09 0.95 -17.90
CA LEU A 91 4.43 0.67 -17.36
C LEU A 91 5.53 1.46 -18.08
N GLU A 92 5.54 1.46 -19.41
CA GLU A 92 6.54 2.19 -20.21
C GLU A 92 6.50 3.69 -19.90
N LEU A 93 5.31 4.25 -19.70
CA LEU A 93 5.14 5.66 -19.35
C LEU A 93 5.77 6.01 -17.98
N PHE A 94 5.66 5.11 -17.01
CA PHE A 94 6.34 5.26 -15.73
C PHE A 94 7.85 5.17 -15.87
N ASP A 95 8.33 4.21 -16.65
CA ASP A 95 9.77 3.99 -16.90
C ASP A 95 10.41 5.19 -17.60
N ASP A 96 9.77 5.71 -18.67
CA ASP A 96 10.22 6.90 -19.40
C ASP A 96 10.21 8.17 -18.53
N ALA A 97 9.31 8.24 -17.54
CA ALA A 97 9.26 9.29 -16.55
C ALA A 97 10.25 9.09 -15.37
N GLY A 98 11.07 8.05 -15.42
CA GLY A 98 12.12 7.73 -14.45
C GLY A 98 11.69 6.86 -13.26
N TYR A 99 10.41 6.46 -13.17
CA TYR A 99 9.88 5.60 -12.11
C TYR A 99 10.21 4.13 -12.36
N VAL A 100 11.50 3.81 -12.52
CA VAL A 100 11.98 2.49 -12.95
C VAL A 100 11.84 1.41 -11.87
N GLY A 101 11.85 1.78 -10.59
CA GLY A 101 11.66 0.86 -9.48
C GLY A 101 10.24 0.30 -9.46
N VAL A 102 10.09 -0.97 -9.08
CA VAL A 102 8.79 -1.62 -8.90
C VAL A 102 8.80 -2.49 -7.66
N VAL A 103 7.75 -2.39 -6.85
CA VAL A 103 7.55 -3.27 -5.69
C VAL A 103 6.06 -3.56 -5.52
N ALA A 104 5.70 -4.79 -5.17
CA ALA A 104 4.34 -5.12 -4.76
C ALA A 104 4.13 -4.71 -3.30
N THR A 105 3.06 -3.95 -3.01
CA THR A 105 2.79 -3.44 -1.66
C THR A 105 1.63 -4.16 -0.99
N ASN A 106 0.61 -4.58 -1.76
CA ASN A 106 -0.55 -5.30 -1.24
C ASN A 106 -1.01 -6.38 -2.23
N CYS A 107 -1.48 -7.50 -1.67
CA CYS A 107 -2.09 -8.59 -2.41
C CYS A 107 -3.23 -9.17 -1.57
N GLU A 108 -4.46 -9.02 -2.03
CA GLU A 108 -5.66 -9.56 -1.39
C GLU A 108 -6.33 -10.51 -2.37
N GLN A 109 -6.39 -11.81 -2.05
CA GLN A 109 -7.02 -12.82 -2.89
C GLN A 109 -8.28 -13.37 -2.22
N THR A 110 -9.37 -13.40 -2.98
CA THR A 110 -10.64 -14.03 -2.61
C THR A 110 -10.82 -15.29 -3.45
N TYR A 111 -11.07 -16.42 -2.82
CA TYR A 111 -11.30 -17.70 -3.50
C TYR A 111 -12.76 -18.10 -3.33
N HIS A 112 -13.53 -18.13 -4.42
CA HIS A 112 -14.96 -18.48 -4.36
C HIS A 112 -15.17 -19.99 -4.27
N ARG A 113 -14.24 -20.78 -4.82
CA ARG A 113 -14.19 -22.24 -4.68
C ARG A 113 -12.78 -22.78 -4.93
N TYR A 114 -12.57 -24.04 -4.54
CA TYR A 114 -11.38 -24.80 -4.93
C TYR A 114 -11.45 -25.18 -6.42
N LEU A 115 -10.27 -25.23 -7.05
CA LEU A 115 -10.10 -25.74 -8.41
C LEU A 115 -9.76 -27.22 -8.39
N ARG A 116 -10.09 -27.93 -9.47
CA ARG A 116 -9.79 -29.36 -9.64
C ARG A 116 -8.82 -29.57 -10.82
N PRO A 117 -7.96 -30.59 -10.76
CA PRO A 117 -7.18 -31.01 -11.91
C PRO A 117 -8.06 -31.20 -13.15
N GLY A 118 -7.60 -30.67 -14.29
CA GLY A 118 -8.31 -30.66 -15.57
C GLY A 118 -9.11 -29.38 -15.86
N GLU A 119 -9.38 -28.53 -14.87
CA GLU A 119 -10.07 -27.25 -15.12
C GLU A 119 -9.15 -26.25 -15.84
N GLU A 120 -9.66 -25.61 -16.89
CA GLU A 120 -8.97 -24.53 -17.60
C GLU A 120 -9.26 -23.19 -16.92
N VAL A 121 -8.20 -22.44 -16.60
CA VAL A 121 -8.30 -21.15 -15.92
C VAL A 121 -8.00 -20.04 -16.92
N SER A 122 -8.89 -19.07 -17.03
CA SER A 122 -8.65 -17.81 -17.74
C SER A 122 -8.52 -16.65 -16.75
N VAL A 123 -7.76 -15.61 -17.13
CA VAL A 123 -7.57 -14.40 -16.32
C VAL A 123 -7.91 -13.16 -17.12
N ALA A 124 -8.55 -12.19 -16.48
CA ALA A 124 -8.69 -10.82 -16.95
C ALA A 124 -8.16 -9.85 -15.88
N ALA A 125 -7.63 -8.71 -16.31
CA ALA A 125 -7.14 -7.67 -15.43
C ALA A 125 -7.78 -6.33 -15.79
N GLU A 126 -8.04 -5.52 -14.77
CA GLU A 126 -8.57 -4.17 -14.89
C GLU A 126 -7.75 -3.23 -14.01
N LEU A 127 -7.40 -2.06 -14.55
CA LEU A 127 -6.80 -0.99 -13.76
C LEU A 127 -7.91 -0.29 -12.98
N THR A 128 -7.84 -0.28 -11.65
CA THR A 128 -8.85 0.37 -10.82
C THR A 128 -8.39 1.74 -10.36
N ASP A 129 -7.13 1.88 -9.94
CA ASP A 129 -6.64 3.15 -9.44
C ASP A 129 -5.14 3.40 -9.70
N VAL A 130 -4.78 4.69 -9.81
CA VAL A 130 -3.40 5.18 -9.92
C VAL A 130 -3.28 6.44 -9.06
N ILE A 131 -2.63 6.31 -7.91
CA ILE A 131 -2.48 7.38 -6.92
C ILE A 131 -1.02 7.83 -6.86
N GLY A 132 -0.76 9.12 -7.07
CA GLY A 132 0.55 9.72 -6.88
C GLY A 132 0.73 11.09 -7.56
N PRO A 133 1.96 11.63 -7.55
CA PRO A 133 3.15 11.07 -6.89
C PRO A 133 3.07 11.14 -5.37
N LYS A 134 3.74 10.21 -4.67
CA LYS A 134 3.90 10.14 -3.22
C LYS A 134 5.38 9.92 -2.89
N ARG A 135 5.95 10.61 -1.90
CA ARG A 135 7.29 10.27 -1.38
C ARG A 135 7.17 9.10 -0.42
N THR A 136 8.01 8.09 -0.62
CA THR A 136 8.11 6.89 0.20
C THR A 136 9.56 6.66 0.61
N ALA A 137 9.81 5.70 1.52
CA ALA A 137 11.16 5.27 1.87
C ALA A 137 12.00 4.83 0.66
N LEU A 138 11.37 4.29 -0.39
CA LEU A 138 12.05 3.84 -1.61
C LEU A 138 12.25 4.98 -2.63
N GLY A 139 11.66 6.14 -2.39
CA GLY A 139 11.69 7.32 -3.25
C GLY A 139 10.30 7.80 -3.65
N GLU A 140 10.23 8.78 -4.54
CA GLU A 140 8.97 9.30 -5.09
C GLU A 140 8.35 8.28 -6.05
N GLY A 141 7.06 7.97 -5.88
CA GLY A 141 6.40 6.95 -6.68
C GLY A 141 4.89 7.09 -6.79
N PHE A 142 4.30 6.20 -7.58
CA PHE A 142 2.87 6.06 -7.79
C PHE A 142 2.44 4.67 -7.39
N PHE A 143 1.31 4.59 -6.71
CA PHE A 143 0.65 3.33 -6.40
C PHE A 143 -0.36 3.01 -7.48
N ILE A 144 -0.30 1.79 -8.00
CA ILE A 144 -1.14 1.28 -9.09
C ILE A 144 -1.91 0.09 -8.53
N THR A 145 -3.23 0.17 -8.56
CA THR A 145 -4.13 -0.88 -8.08
C THR A 145 -4.82 -1.53 -9.27
N GLN A 146 -4.81 -2.86 -9.29
CA GLN A 146 -5.52 -3.66 -10.28
C GLN A 146 -6.51 -4.60 -9.61
N LYS A 147 -7.64 -4.81 -10.28
CA LYS A 147 -8.53 -5.93 -10.02
C LYS A 147 -8.23 -7.02 -11.03
N ILE A 148 -7.97 -8.24 -10.55
CA ILE A 148 -7.72 -9.41 -11.38
C ILE A 148 -8.81 -10.43 -11.07
N THR A 149 -9.40 -11.02 -12.11
CA THR A 149 -10.43 -12.05 -11.97
C THR A 149 -10.04 -13.29 -12.75
N TRP A 150 -10.26 -14.45 -12.14
CA TRP A 150 -10.07 -15.75 -12.77
C TRP A 150 -11.39 -16.46 -12.95
N HIS A 151 -11.55 -17.13 -14.09
CA HIS A 151 -12.75 -17.89 -14.45
C HIS A 151 -12.38 -19.30 -14.90
N CYS A 152 -13.33 -20.21 -14.80
CA CYS A 152 -13.26 -21.54 -15.41
C CYS A 152 -14.52 -21.78 -16.24
N GLY A 153 -14.35 -22.01 -17.55
CA GLY A 153 -15.44 -22.03 -18.52
C GLY A 153 -15.84 -20.63 -19.01
N ASP A 154 -17.03 -20.53 -19.59
CA ASP A 154 -17.50 -19.34 -20.32
C ASP A 154 -18.37 -18.38 -19.47
N ASP A 155 -18.54 -18.66 -18.18
CA ASP A 155 -19.34 -17.84 -17.28
C ASP A 155 -18.52 -16.65 -16.73
N GLU A 156 -18.59 -15.51 -17.43
CA GLU A 156 -17.88 -14.28 -17.06
C GLU A 156 -18.43 -13.58 -15.80
N ASP A 157 -19.64 -13.92 -15.36
CA ASP A 157 -20.28 -13.27 -14.20
C ASP A 157 -19.90 -13.96 -12.88
N ASN A 158 -19.37 -15.18 -12.95
CA ASN A 158 -19.04 -16.01 -11.79
C ASN A 158 -17.54 -16.38 -11.76
N PRO A 159 -16.66 -15.49 -11.27
CA PRO A 159 -15.26 -15.81 -11.11
C PRO A 159 -15.06 -16.95 -10.10
N VAL A 160 -14.02 -17.75 -10.32
CA VAL A 160 -13.56 -18.76 -9.35
C VAL A 160 -12.66 -18.13 -8.27
N ALA A 161 -12.03 -17.00 -8.58
CA ALA A 161 -11.26 -16.19 -7.66
C ALA A 161 -11.10 -14.75 -8.17
N GLU A 162 -10.80 -13.83 -7.25
CA GLU A 162 -10.45 -12.44 -7.55
C GLU A 162 -9.22 -12.02 -6.73
N MET A 163 -8.50 -11.02 -7.23
CA MET A 163 -7.39 -10.40 -6.52
C MET A 163 -7.40 -8.89 -6.67
N MET A 164 -7.29 -8.19 -5.54
CA MET A 164 -6.90 -6.79 -5.51
C MET A 164 -5.39 -6.72 -5.31
N TRP A 165 -4.69 -6.25 -6.33
CA TRP A 165 -3.24 -6.21 -6.35
C TRP A 165 -2.76 -4.77 -6.45
N ARG A 166 -1.89 -4.36 -5.53
CA ARG A 166 -1.30 -3.01 -5.51
C ARG A 166 0.20 -3.11 -5.66
N ILE A 167 0.73 -2.38 -6.63
CA ILE A 167 2.17 -2.17 -6.80
C ILE A 167 2.51 -0.69 -6.62
N MET A 168 3.78 -0.40 -6.39
CA MET A 168 4.33 0.94 -6.45
C MET A 168 5.42 1.00 -7.53
N LYS A 169 5.27 1.93 -8.47
CA LYS A 169 6.34 2.36 -9.38
C LYS A 169 7.03 3.58 -8.79
N PHE A 170 8.33 3.55 -8.59
CA PHE A 170 9.05 4.61 -7.87
C PHE A 170 10.37 4.96 -8.55
N ARG A 171 10.81 6.21 -8.38
CA ARG A 171 12.18 6.63 -8.66
C ARG A 171 13.03 6.14 -7.50
N PRO A 172 13.98 5.21 -7.70
CA PRO A 172 14.86 4.81 -6.61
C PRO A 172 15.52 6.04 -6.01
N ALA A 173 15.43 6.20 -4.69
CA ALA A 173 16.25 7.19 -4.01
C ALA A 173 17.74 6.92 -4.30
N ASP A 174 18.56 7.97 -4.40
CA ASP A 174 20.02 7.80 -4.43
C ASP A 174 20.41 6.89 -3.26
N GLN A 175 21.08 5.76 -3.54
CA GLN A 175 21.51 4.81 -2.50
C GLN A 175 22.54 5.43 -1.55
N ASP A 176 23.15 6.56 -1.94
CA ASP A 176 24.03 7.38 -1.13
C ASP A 176 23.28 8.46 -0.32
N ALA A 177 21.96 8.59 -0.49
CA ALA A 177 21.14 9.30 0.48
C ALA A 177 21.04 8.38 1.72
N PRO A 178 21.49 8.83 2.90
CA PRO A 178 21.47 8.00 4.09
C PRO A 178 20.04 7.48 4.29
N ALA A 179 19.85 6.15 4.24
CA ALA A 179 18.62 5.49 4.62
C ALA A 179 18.20 6.09 5.95
N SER A 180 17.12 6.90 5.98
CA SER A 180 16.80 7.88 7.02
C SER A 180 17.25 7.40 8.39
N ALA A 181 18.50 7.70 8.74
CA ALA A 181 19.03 7.42 10.06
C ALA A 181 18.21 8.33 10.97
N VAL A 182 17.75 7.80 12.09
CA VAL A 182 17.11 8.62 13.13
C VAL A 182 17.94 9.91 13.25
N PRO A 183 17.34 11.09 12.99
CA PRO A 183 18.10 12.33 12.92
C PRO A 183 18.98 12.52 14.13
N GLU A 184 20.20 13.06 13.94
CA GLU A 184 21.21 13.14 15.01
C GLU A 184 20.76 13.95 16.24
N ASP A 185 19.78 14.84 16.06
CA ASP A 185 19.16 15.63 17.12
C ASP A 185 18.14 14.85 17.96
N LEU A 186 17.80 13.61 17.56
CA LEU A 186 16.91 12.69 18.24
C LEU A 186 17.66 11.49 18.82
N ASP A 187 17.42 11.20 20.08
CA ASP A 187 17.90 9.98 20.73
C ASP A 187 16.78 8.94 20.76
N ALA A 188 16.87 7.96 19.84
CA ALA A 188 15.91 6.87 19.66
C ALA A 188 15.61 6.11 20.96
N ALA A 189 16.60 5.92 21.83
CA ALA A 189 16.43 5.15 23.07
C ALA A 189 15.59 5.89 24.13
N SER A 190 15.61 7.23 24.07
CA SER A 190 14.89 8.11 25.01
C SER A 190 13.57 8.63 24.48
N MET A 191 13.24 8.34 23.21
CA MET A 191 12.00 8.79 22.57
C MET A 191 10.79 8.02 23.11
N MET A 192 9.72 8.75 23.44
CA MET A 192 8.45 8.14 23.79
C MET A 192 7.72 7.68 22.53
N ARG A 193 7.44 6.38 22.45
CA ARG A 193 6.66 5.79 21.37
C ARG A 193 5.19 6.24 21.47
N PRO A 194 4.54 6.61 20.36
CA PRO A 194 3.12 6.88 20.35
C PRO A 194 2.30 5.67 20.81
N ALA A 195 1.31 5.91 21.66
CA ALA A 195 0.38 4.88 22.09
C ALA A 195 -0.69 4.68 21.02
N SER A 196 -0.67 3.51 20.37
CA SER A 196 -1.72 3.09 19.45
C SER A 196 -2.89 2.47 20.23
N SER A 197 -4.09 2.97 19.98
CA SER A 197 -5.36 2.43 20.51
C SER A 197 -6.20 1.85 19.37
N LYS A 198 -7.27 1.11 19.69
CA LYS A 198 -8.20 0.58 18.67
C LYS A 198 -8.71 1.68 17.73
N ASP A 199 -9.06 2.84 18.28
CA ASP A 199 -9.62 3.97 17.52
C ASP A 199 -8.58 4.74 16.70
N THR A 200 -7.29 4.60 17.02
CA THR A 200 -6.19 5.30 16.33
C THR A 200 -5.30 4.35 15.53
N LYS A 201 -5.59 3.04 15.55
CA LYS A 201 -4.79 2.02 14.87
C LYS A 201 -4.70 2.29 13.37
N PHE A 202 -5.81 2.64 12.72
CA PHE A 202 -5.80 2.96 11.28
C PHE A 202 -4.83 4.10 10.95
N PHE A 203 -4.73 5.11 11.83
CA PHE A 203 -3.85 6.26 11.69
C PHE A 203 -2.39 5.85 11.87
N TRP A 204 -2.06 5.13 12.95
CA TRP A 204 -0.69 4.70 13.23
C TRP A 204 -0.17 3.65 12.25
N ASP A 205 -1.03 2.76 11.77
CA ASP A 205 -0.71 1.84 10.67
C ASP A 205 -0.43 2.63 9.38
N GLY A 206 -1.16 3.73 9.15
CA GLY A 206 -0.89 4.67 8.07
C GLY A 206 0.48 5.31 8.23
N VAL A 207 0.79 5.86 9.41
CA VAL A 207 2.10 6.46 9.69
C VAL A 207 3.24 5.45 9.46
N GLY A 208 3.07 4.20 9.88
CA GLY A 208 4.03 3.12 9.60
C GLY A 208 4.17 2.76 8.12
N ALA A 209 3.12 2.99 7.33
CA ALA A 209 3.13 2.86 5.86
C ALA A 209 3.52 4.16 5.13
N HIS A 210 3.96 5.20 5.86
CA HIS A 210 4.26 6.54 5.34
C HIS A 210 3.04 7.20 4.65
N GLU A 211 1.85 6.93 5.18
CA GLU A 211 0.57 7.49 4.73
C GLU A 211 -0.09 8.29 5.86
N LEU A 212 -0.43 9.56 5.62
CA LEU A 212 -1.19 10.36 6.58
C LEU A 212 -2.69 10.12 6.37
N ARG A 213 -3.27 9.20 7.14
CA ARG A 213 -4.69 8.83 7.02
C ARG A 213 -5.58 9.75 7.85
N ILE A 214 -6.64 10.30 7.25
CA ILE A 214 -7.61 11.17 7.91
C ILE A 214 -8.92 10.40 8.05
N GLN A 215 -9.51 10.38 9.25
CA GLN A 215 -10.79 9.71 9.47
C GLN A 215 -11.86 10.32 8.57
N LYS A 216 -12.59 9.47 7.84
CA LYS A 216 -13.75 9.85 7.04
C LYS A 216 -15.01 9.40 7.75
N ARG A 217 -15.97 10.31 7.92
CA ARG A 217 -17.26 10.03 8.53
C ARG A 217 -18.26 9.54 7.48
N GLY A 218 -19.34 8.90 7.92
CA GLY A 218 -20.37 8.37 7.02
C GLY A 218 -21.07 9.42 6.15
N ASP A 219 -21.01 10.70 6.53
CA ASP A 219 -21.50 11.83 5.74
C ASP A 219 -20.46 12.38 4.73
N GLY A 220 -19.29 11.75 4.65
CA GLY A 220 -18.18 12.16 3.80
C GLY A 220 -17.26 13.24 4.39
N THR A 221 -17.58 13.78 5.57
CA THR A 221 -16.73 14.78 6.23
C THR A 221 -15.45 14.17 6.79
N LEU A 222 -14.39 14.98 6.83
CA LEU A 222 -13.08 14.57 7.34
C LEU A 222 -12.88 15.05 8.77
N GLN A 223 -12.24 14.21 9.59
CA GLN A 223 -12.08 14.42 11.02
C GLN A 223 -10.64 14.16 11.46
N HIS A 224 -10.05 15.14 12.17
CA HIS A 224 -8.83 14.97 12.94
C HIS A 224 -8.86 15.91 14.17
N PRO A 225 -8.45 15.47 15.38
CA PRO A 225 -8.01 14.10 15.74
C PRO A 225 -9.11 13.05 15.52
N PRO A 226 -8.75 11.76 15.36
CA PRO A 226 -9.73 10.70 15.23
C PRO A 226 -10.64 10.66 16.46
N VAL A 227 -11.95 10.54 16.23
CA VAL A 227 -12.95 10.41 17.29
C VAL A 227 -13.51 8.98 17.26
N PRO A 228 -13.59 8.29 18.42
CA PRO A 228 -14.21 6.98 18.50
C PRO A 228 -15.66 7.02 18.02
N ALA A 229 -16.06 6.09 17.16
CA ALA A 229 -17.45 5.92 16.75
C ALA A 229 -18.21 5.13 17.84
N LEU A 230 -18.59 5.82 18.93
CA LEU A 230 -19.21 5.19 20.12
C LEU A 230 -20.52 4.42 19.82
N TRP A 231 -21.16 4.69 18.69
CA TRP A 231 -22.45 4.12 18.28
C TRP A 231 -22.32 3.07 17.16
N ALA A 232 -21.12 2.84 16.64
CA ALA A 232 -20.86 1.80 15.65
C ALA A 232 -20.59 0.45 16.32
N ASP A 233 -20.67 -0.63 15.54
CA ASP A 233 -20.14 -1.92 16.00
C ASP A 233 -18.66 -1.75 16.38
N LYS A 234 -18.27 -2.31 17.53
CA LYS A 234 -16.90 -2.28 18.00
C LYS A 234 -15.95 -2.90 16.99
N GLU A 235 -16.40 -3.86 16.18
CA GLU A 235 -15.56 -4.53 15.18
C GLU A 235 -15.55 -3.83 13.81
N ALA A 236 -16.33 -2.76 13.63
CA ALA A 236 -16.33 -2.02 12.38
C ALA A 236 -15.01 -1.25 12.18
N PRO A 237 -14.33 -1.38 11.02
CA PRO A 237 -13.14 -0.60 10.73
C PRO A 237 -13.49 0.88 10.56
N THR A 238 -12.55 1.76 10.94
CA THR A 238 -12.69 3.21 10.69
C THR A 238 -12.35 3.52 9.24
N ASP A 239 -13.27 4.15 8.52
CA ASP A 239 -13.03 4.64 7.16
C ASP A 239 -12.09 5.86 7.17
N TYR A 240 -11.30 6.02 6.10
CA TYR A 240 -10.31 7.08 6.00
C TYR A 240 -10.02 7.49 4.56
N VAL A 241 -9.42 8.67 4.42
CA VAL A 241 -8.76 9.11 3.18
C VAL A 241 -7.27 9.26 3.43
N VAL A 242 -6.44 9.00 2.42
CA VAL A 242 -4.99 9.26 2.49
C VAL A 242 -4.74 10.70 2.04
N ALA A 243 -4.20 11.53 2.94
CA ALA A 243 -3.92 12.93 2.64
C ALA A 243 -2.83 13.09 1.57
N SER A 244 -2.79 14.26 0.93
CA SER A 244 -1.69 14.71 0.09
C SER A 244 -0.39 14.79 0.90
N GLY A 245 -0.52 15.18 2.18
CA GLY A 245 0.58 15.44 3.09
C GLY A 245 1.07 16.90 3.03
N ASN A 246 0.49 17.73 2.16
CA ASN A 246 0.82 19.15 2.05
C ASN A 246 -0.11 19.99 2.91
N GLY A 247 0.41 21.10 3.42
CA GLY A 247 -0.37 22.06 4.19
C GLY A 247 0.38 23.36 4.43
N THR A 248 -0.19 24.18 5.30
CA THR A 248 0.44 25.44 5.73
C THR A 248 0.47 25.52 7.24
N VAL A 249 1.50 26.18 7.79
CA VAL A 249 1.60 26.42 9.23
C VAL A 249 0.43 27.33 9.66
N PHE A 250 -0.55 26.77 10.37
CA PHE A 250 -1.67 27.53 10.92
C PHE A 250 -1.26 28.27 12.19
N SER A 251 -0.49 27.61 13.04
CA SER A 251 0.09 28.17 14.26
C SER A 251 1.31 27.34 14.68
N PHE A 252 2.21 27.87 15.48
CA PHE A 252 3.36 27.13 15.99
C PHE A 252 3.81 27.65 17.35
N VAL A 253 4.58 26.82 18.06
CA VAL A 253 5.31 27.18 19.27
C VAL A 253 6.76 26.74 19.14
N VAL A 254 7.68 27.54 19.69
CA VAL A 254 9.10 27.16 19.81
C VAL A 254 9.34 26.71 21.25
N HIS A 255 9.64 25.42 21.42
CA HIS A 255 9.85 24.84 22.73
C HIS A 255 11.31 25.03 23.17
N HIS A 256 11.54 25.94 24.11
CA HIS A 256 12.88 26.23 24.64
C HIS A 256 13.22 25.45 25.91
N ALA A 257 12.24 25.17 26.78
CA ALA A 257 12.43 24.49 28.06
C ALA A 257 11.07 24.03 28.64
N PRO A 258 11.03 22.97 29.49
CA PRO A 258 12.14 22.14 29.96
C PRO A 258 12.60 21.12 28.91
N LYS A 259 13.76 20.48 29.13
CA LYS A 259 14.28 19.42 28.25
C LYS A 259 13.28 18.27 28.14
N VAL A 260 12.93 17.94 26.90
CA VAL A 260 12.10 16.77 26.57
C VAL A 260 13.01 15.59 26.30
N PRO A 261 12.74 14.39 26.87
CA PRO A 261 13.51 13.19 26.59
C PRO A 261 13.61 12.89 25.08
N GLY A 262 14.78 12.49 24.63
CA GLY A 262 15.01 12.12 23.23
C GLY A 262 15.11 13.28 22.25
N ARG A 263 15.07 14.55 22.69
CA ARG A 263 15.09 15.72 21.81
C ARG A 263 16.15 16.76 22.18
N THR A 264 16.72 17.36 21.14
CA THR A 264 17.56 18.56 21.24
C THR A 264 16.69 19.82 21.23
N LEU A 265 17.02 20.79 22.08
CA LEU A 265 16.31 22.08 22.20
C LEU A 265 17.09 23.19 21.48
N PRO A 266 16.40 24.22 20.93
CA PRO A 266 14.96 24.35 20.79
C PRO A 266 14.43 23.58 19.56
N PHE A 267 13.14 23.20 19.58
CA PHE A 267 12.44 22.63 18.42
C PHE A 267 11.07 23.26 18.24
N VAL A 268 10.52 23.18 17.03
CA VAL A 268 9.24 23.79 16.67
C VAL A 268 8.13 22.75 16.68
N ILE A 269 7.02 23.03 17.36
CA ILE A 269 5.78 22.26 17.20
C ILE A 269 4.81 23.12 16.41
N ALA A 270 4.42 22.64 15.23
CA ALA A 270 3.49 23.30 14.34
C ALA A 270 2.12 22.61 14.37
N LEU A 271 1.07 23.42 14.37
CA LEU A 271 -0.27 23.03 13.97
C LEU A 271 -0.41 23.38 12.50
N VAL A 272 -0.51 22.36 11.65
CA VAL A 272 -0.57 22.50 10.19
C VAL A 272 -2.01 22.33 9.72
N GLU A 273 -2.49 23.25 8.90
CA GLU A 273 -3.75 23.10 8.16
C GLU A 273 -3.45 22.42 6.82
N LEU A 274 -3.94 21.21 6.66
CA LEU A 274 -3.76 20.41 5.46
C LEU A 274 -4.66 20.90 4.33
N GLU A 275 -4.31 20.56 3.08
CA GLU A 275 -5.14 20.84 1.90
C GLU A 275 -6.54 20.23 2.00
N GLU A 276 -6.69 19.12 2.72
CA GLU A 276 -7.98 18.49 3.02
C GLU A 276 -8.84 19.24 4.04
N GLY A 277 -8.33 20.31 4.65
CA GLY A 277 -9.06 21.20 5.57
C GLY A 277 -9.05 20.80 7.04
N VAL A 278 -8.43 19.67 7.40
CA VAL A 278 -8.20 19.29 8.81
C VAL A 278 -6.88 19.88 9.31
N ARG A 279 -6.76 20.02 10.63
CA ARG A 279 -5.52 20.49 11.27
C ARG A 279 -4.83 19.36 12.01
N MET A 280 -3.52 19.27 11.87
CA MET A 280 -2.70 18.24 12.50
C MET A 280 -1.51 18.85 13.21
N LEU A 281 -1.29 18.41 14.45
CA LEU A 281 -0.14 18.81 15.25
C LEU A 281 1.06 17.93 14.89
N GLY A 282 2.25 18.52 14.79
CA GLY A 282 3.49 17.75 14.63
C GLY A 282 4.72 18.62 14.83
N GLU A 283 5.88 17.99 14.92
CA GLU A 283 7.15 18.71 14.98
C GLU A 283 7.50 19.26 13.60
N LEU A 284 7.82 20.55 13.49
CA LEU A 284 8.36 21.14 12.26
C LEU A 284 9.88 21.07 12.32
N ARG A 285 10.44 20.25 11.43
CA ARG A 285 11.85 19.91 11.34
C ARG A 285 12.48 20.59 10.13
N ASN A 286 13.81 20.64 10.12
CA ASN A 286 14.59 21.24 9.03
C ASN A 286 14.22 22.72 8.75
N ALA A 287 13.80 23.44 9.79
CA ALA A 287 13.50 24.87 9.76
C ALA A 287 14.20 25.56 10.93
N ASP A 288 14.82 26.71 10.68
CA ASP A 288 15.28 27.58 11.77
C ASP A 288 14.03 28.11 12.51
N PRO A 289 13.91 27.90 13.84
CA PRO A 289 12.79 28.44 14.62
C PRO A 289 12.55 29.94 14.44
N ALA A 290 13.58 30.73 14.12
CA ALA A 290 13.47 32.15 13.87
C ALA A 290 12.86 32.51 12.50
N GLU A 291 12.85 31.58 11.56
CA GLU A 291 12.34 31.76 10.19
C GLU A 291 10.93 31.19 9.99
N VAL A 292 10.36 30.52 11.01
CA VAL A 292 9.01 29.95 10.91
C VAL A 292 7.96 31.05 10.98
N GLU A 293 7.08 31.08 9.98
CA GLU A 293 5.98 32.04 9.87
C GLU A 293 4.64 31.32 9.68
N ILE A 294 3.55 31.95 10.14
CA ILE A 294 2.20 31.48 9.83
C ILE A 294 1.97 31.59 8.32
N GLY A 295 1.42 30.55 7.73
CA GLY A 295 1.21 30.41 6.29
C GLY A 295 2.39 29.77 5.55
N MET A 296 3.51 29.49 6.23
CA MET A 296 4.64 28.78 5.63
C MET A 296 4.17 27.44 5.03
N PRO A 297 4.45 27.17 3.74
CA PRO A 297 4.09 25.90 3.12
C PRO A 297 4.97 24.78 3.69
N VAL A 298 4.34 23.69 4.08
CA VAL A 298 4.99 22.54 4.69
C VAL A 298 4.44 21.25 4.12
N ARG A 299 5.19 20.17 4.30
CA ARG A 299 4.77 18.82 3.94
C ARG A 299 5.10 17.81 5.03
N ALA A 300 4.34 16.73 5.08
CA ALA A 300 4.58 15.61 5.97
C ALA A 300 5.90 14.91 5.61
N THR A 301 6.61 14.47 6.64
CA THR A 301 7.79 13.60 6.55
C THR A 301 7.71 12.52 7.62
N TYR A 302 8.45 11.43 7.44
CA TYR A 302 8.39 10.26 8.31
C TYR A 302 9.79 9.89 8.81
N ILE A 303 9.87 9.55 10.08
CA ILE A 303 11.09 9.16 10.77
C ILE A 303 10.91 7.72 11.23
N ASP A 304 11.67 6.81 10.64
CA ASP A 304 11.65 5.39 10.99
C ASP A 304 12.68 5.12 12.09
N PHE A 305 12.18 4.62 13.22
CA PHE A 305 12.99 4.17 14.33
C PHE A 305 13.17 2.65 14.21
N PRO A 306 14.42 2.15 14.12
CA PRO A 306 14.68 0.73 14.01
C PRO A 306 14.27 -0.01 15.28
N GLU A 307 14.14 -1.34 15.17
CA GLU A 307 14.03 -2.19 16.34
C GLU A 307 15.28 -2.05 17.22
N GLY A 308 15.07 -1.96 18.53
CA GLY A 308 16.15 -1.86 19.50
C GLY A 308 15.70 -2.35 20.88
N ASP A 309 16.56 -2.17 21.87
CA ASP A 309 16.31 -2.66 23.24
C ASP A 309 15.03 -2.07 23.87
N SER A 310 14.57 -0.92 23.38
CA SER A 310 13.37 -0.21 23.84
C SER A 310 12.07 -0.67 23.17
N GLY A 311 12.12 -1.58 22.19
CA GLY A 311 10.94 -2.18 21.55
C GLY A 311 11.07 -2.38 20.04
N PRO A 312 10.00 -2.86 19.37
CA PRO A 312 10.03 -3.12 17.95
C PRO A 312 10.04 -1.81 17.16
N ALA A 313 10.45 -1.89 15.89
CA ALA A 313 10.49 -0.77 14.96
C ALA A 313 9.16 0.01 14.93
N TRP A 314 9.25 1.32 14.74
CA TRP A 314 8.09 2.20 14.68
C TRP A 314 8.41 3.48 13.91
N THR A 315 7.36 4.17 13.46
CA THR A 315 7.50 5.39 12.67
C THR A 315 6.81 6.56 13.36
N LEU A 316 7.41 7.75 13.26
CA LEU A 316 6.82 9.02 13.67
C LEU A 316 6.65 9.90 12.44
N TYR A 317 5.53 10.63 12.35
CA TYR A 317 5.40 11.69 11.35
C TYR A 317 5.87 13.04 11.91
N ALA A 318 6.36 13.91 11.04
CA ALA A 318 6.75 15.28 11.31
C ALA A 318 6.41 16.16 10.09
N TRP A 319 6.69 17.46 10.20
CA TRP A 319 6.58 18.42 9.11
C TRP A 319 7.96 18.90 8.68
N GLU A 320 8.12 19.25 7.42
CA GLU A 320 9.28 19.98 6.91
C GLU A 320 8.81 21.10 5.96
N PRO A 321 9.58 22.19 5.78
CA PRO A 321 9.28 23.20 4.77
C PRO A 321 9.12 22.58 3.38
N ALA A 322 8.05 22.95 2.68
CA ALA A 322 7.88 22.59 1.28
C ALA A 322 8.72 23.55 0.43
N LYS A 323 9.63 22.99 -0.38
CA LYS A 323 10.43 23.75 -1.36
C LYS A 323 9.59 24.14 -2.57
#